data_AF-A0A6N6RZ21-F1
#
_entry.id   AF-A0A6N6RZ21-F1
#
_cell.length_a   1.000
_cell.length_b   1.000
_cell.length_c   1.000
_cell.angle_alpha   90.00
_cell.angle_beta   90.00
_cell.angle_gamma   90.00
#
_symmetry.space_group_name_H-M   'P 1'
#
loop_
_entity.id
_entity.type
_entity.pdbx_description
1 polymer ?
#
loop_
_entity_poly.entity_id
_entity_poly.type
_entity_poly.pdbx_seq_one_letter_code
_entity_poly.pdbx_strand_id
1 'polypeptide(L)'
;IKVDANGNVLDFVMNDKCAAGTGRFLEVMARTLEIDLEEMGPISLNGKDNVSVSSLCTVFAESEVVSLIGADHRTADICRGLHISIAKRITAQLKRIGLEEEIVMTGGVAKNIGVVTEIEKNLGCKIRIAEEPQINGALGAALIALEKARAKTPAPVSVSVSASGNTQAATSVTEFSIDDHTLPKIGYFCSYTPVELIRAAGFHPVRIKGSEQESSAANEMLCGNICPYIKAVVDQKINGQLEDFKGMVFVNSCDGMRRLYDAWIKLDNGKKSFNYILDIPKNTDDAAVFYYANLLKNFKEKLETFFTLKINKDDINQSITLYNTVREKVRVFLQKYWNGHLGQSGYEIFSLLKKGANAVPEKFQSYLTHLMKQREDVRDTRDIPRLFVWGSIMENEKIMKIIEDAGSKVIAEDLCNGSRYFDAQVHVSDDPILSIARRYILRSPCSRMVNIFDRINKVLATMQEKSIHGAIYHTLKFCDHNLLD
;
A
#
# COMPACT_ATOMS: atom_id res chain seq x y z
N ILE A 1 -8.91 -24.70 3.20
CA ILE A 1 -8.80 -24.78 1.72
C ILE A 1 -8.54 -26.24 1.41
N LYS A 2 -9.34 -26.83 0.53
CA LYS A 2 -9.18 -28.19 0.04
C LYS A 2 -8.45 -28.14 -1.30
N VAL A 3 -7.43 -28.97 -1.48
CA VAL A 3 -6.62 -29.04 -2.70
C VAL A 3 -6.57 -30.46 -3.25
N ASP A 4 -6.32 -30.60 -4.54
CA ASP A 4 -6.05 -31.90 -5.18
C ASP A 4 -4.58 -32.32 -5.06
N ALA A 5 -4.23 -33.50 -5.57
CA ALA A 5 -2.86 -34.03 -5.55
C ALA A 5 -1.84 -33.18 -6.35
N ASN A 6 -2.31 -32.29 -7.23
CA ASN A 6 -1.48 -31.37 -8.00
C ASN A 6 -1.42 -29.97 -7.36
N GLY A 7 -2.04 -29.77 -6.19
CA GLY A 7 -2.08 -28.49 -5.48
C GLY A 7 -3.12 -27.51 -5.99
N ASN A 8 -4.03 -27.91 -6.89
CA ASN A 8 -5.12 -27.04 -7.35
C ASN A 8 -6.19 -26.93 -6.27
N VAL A 9 -6.75 -25.73 -6.09
CA VAL A 9 -7.85 -25.50 -5.13
C VAL A 9 -9.13 -26.16 -5.63
N LEU A 10 -9.66 -27.10 -4.84
CA LEU A 10 -10.93 -27.77 -5.09
C LEU A 10 -12.10 -27.02 -4.42
N ASP A 11 -11.90 -26.57 -3.18
CA ASP A 11 -12.94 -25.89 -2.39
C ASP A 11 -12.33 -25.03 -1.28
N PHE A 12 -13.03 -23.98 -0.84
CA PHE A 12 -12.59 -23.15 0.27
C PHE A 12 -13.75 -22.47 0.99
N VAL A 13 -13.56 -22.22 2.29
CA VAL A 13 -14.47 -21.43 3.11
C VAL A 13 -13.69 -20.25 3.68
N MET A 14 -14.27 -19.05 3.54
CA MET A 14 -13.76 -17.84 4.16
C MET A 14 -14.54 -17.51 5.43
N ASN A 15 -13.92 -16.73 6.31
CA ASN A 15 -14.58 -16.15 7.47
C ASN A 15 -15.59 -15.07 7.07
N ASP A 16 -16.77 -15.09 7.67
CA ASP A 16 -17.73 -13.98 7.56
C ASP A 16 -17.19 -12.70 8.22
N LYS A 17 -17.55 -11.56 7.64
CA LYS A 17 -16.98 -10.23 7.88
C LYS A 17 -17.12 -9.77 9.35
N CYS A 18 -16.02 -9.86 10.10
CA CYS A 18 -15.72 -9.01 11.26
C CYS A 18 -14.20 -8.74 11.30
N ALA A 19 -13.84 -7.47 11.43
CA ALA A 19 -12.64 -6.80 10.91
C ALA A 19 -11.26 -7.13 11.56
N ALA A 20 -11.14 -8.17 12.37
CA ALA A 20 -9.87 -8.63 12.95
C ALA A 20 -9.64 -10.11 12.60
N GLY A 21 -8.51 -10.40 11.94
CA GLY A 21 -8.05 -11.77 11.74
C GLY A 21 -7.58 -12.38 13.07
N THR A 22 -7.50 -13.71 13.14
CA THR A 22 -7.09 -14.46 14.35
C THR A 22 -5.76 -13.98 14.94
N GLY A 23 -4.80 -13.55 14.11
CA GLY A 23 -3.54 -12.97 14.59
C GLY A 23 -3.75 -11.68 15.41
N ARG A 24 -4.54 -10.73 14.88
CA ARG A 24 -4.86 -9.49 15.59
C ARG A 24 -5.67 -9.73 16.85
N PHE A 25 -6.54 -10.74 16.83
CA PHE A 25 -7.25 -11.17 18.03
C PHE A 25 -6.27 -11.58 19.12
N LEU A 26 -5.32 -12.47 18.83
CA LEU A 26 -4.30 -12.91 19.78
C LEU A 26 -3.42 -11.75 20.27
N GLU A 27 -3.01 -10.84 19.39
CA GLU A 27 -2.25 -9.64 19.75
C GLU A 27 -2.96 -8.78 20.80
N VAL A 28 -4.27 -8.55 20.65
CA VAL A 28 -5.04 -7.74 21.61
C VAL A 28 -5.21 -8.47 22.94
N MET A 29 -5.47 -9.79 22.90
CA MET A 29 -5.59 -10.57 24.14
C MET A 29 -4.27 -10.66 24.89
N ALA A 30 -3.14 -10.82 24.19
CA ALA A 30 -1.81 -10.82 24.80
C ALA A 30 -1.53 -9.49 25.53
N ARG A 31 -1.86 -8.35 24.89
CA ARG A 31 -1.77 -7.02 25.52
C ARG A 31 -2.68 -6.89 26.75
N THR A 32 -3.91 -7.42 26.67
CA THR A 32 -4.88 -7.38 27.78
C THR A 32 -4.41 -8.19 28.98
N LEU A 33 -3.72 -9.31 28.72
CA LEU A 33 -3.15 -10.20 29.73
C LEU A 33 -1.75 -9.77 30.20
N GLU A 34 -1.21 -8.67 29.63
CA GLU A 34 0.13 -8.16 29.91
C GLU A 34 1.24 -9.20 29.69
N ILE A 35 1.13 -9.98 28.61
CA ILE A 35 2.13 -10.98 28.20
C ILE A 35 2.60 -10.73 26.77
N ASP A 36 3.77 -11.26 26.43
CA ASP A 36 4.26 -11.29 25.06
C ASP A 36 3.45 -12.29 24.21
N LEU A 37 3.21 -11.93 22.94
CA LEU A 37 2.41 -12.73 22.02
C LEU A 37 3.02 -14.13 21.80
N GLU A 38 4.34 -14.19 21.72
CA GLU A 38 5.13 -15.40 21.54
C GLU A 38 5.00 -16.37 22.73
N GLU A 39 4.80 -15.83 23.94
CA GLU A 39 4.66 -16.62 25.17
C GLU A 39 3.24 -17.17 25.36
N MET A 40 2.23 -16.53 24.75
CA MET A 40 0.83 -16.91 24.88
C MET A 40 0.56 -18.38 24.54
N GLY A 41 1.23 -18.89 23.49
CA GLY A 41 1.19 -20.30 23.09
C GLY A 41 1.68 -21.24 24.19
N PRO A 42 2.97 -21.17 24.57
CA PRO A 42 3.55 -21.95 25.68
C PRO A 42 2.79 -21.84 27.01
N ILE A 43 2.37 -20.63 27.40
CA ILE A 43 1.63 -20.40 28.65
C ILE A 43 0.32 -21.21 28.67
N SER A 44 -0.41 -21.22 27.54
CA SER A 44 -1.69 -21.92 27.43
C SER A 44 -1.61 -23.44 27.66
N LEU A 45 -0.45 -24.05 27.40
CA LEU A 45 -0.26 -25.50 27.58
C LEU A 45 -0.30 -25.92 29.06
N ASN A 46 -0.08 -24.98 29.97
CA ASN A 46 -0.15 -25.21 31.41
C ASN A 46 -1.55 -24.96 32.01
N GLY A 47 -2.52 -24.57 31.18
CA GLY A 47 -3.92 -24.35 31.59
C GLY A 47 -4.60 -25.67 31.96
N LYS A 48 -5.18 -25.73 33.16
CA LYS A 48 -5.86 -26.92 33.72
C LYS A 48 -7.38 -26.75 33.76
N ASP A 49 -7.85 -25.53 33.95
CA ASP A 49 -9.27 -25.23 34.08
C ASP A 49 -9.88 -24.90 32.72
N ASN A 50 -11.14 -25.26 32.54
CA ASN A 50 -11.89 -24.97 31.31
C ASN A 50 -12.58 -23.61 31.45
N VAL A 51 -11.80 -22.53 31.26
CA VAL A 51 -12.35 -21.19 31.09
C VAL A 51 -12.95 -21.07 29.69
N SER A 52 -14.20 -20.62 29.59
CA SER A 52 -14.86 -20.42 28.29
C SER A 52 -14.84 -18.95 27.88
N VAL A 53 -14.32 -18.66 26.68
CA VAL A 53 -14.48 -17.36 26.02
C VAL A 53 -15.45 -17.53 24.86
N SER A 54 -16.59 -16.85 24.95
CA SER A 54 -17.75 -17.07 24.08
C SER A 54 -17.71 -16.23 22.81
N SER A 55 -17.12 -15.04 22.85
CA SER A 55 -17.00 -14.16 21.70
C SER A 55 -15.66 -14.28 20.99
N LEU A 56 -15.70 -14.27 19.65
CA LEU A 56 -14.52 -14.16 18.78
C LEU A 56 -14.36 -12.76 18.18
N CYS A 57 -15.28 -11.85 18.50
CA CYS A 57 -15.10 -10.43 18.23
C CYS A 57 -14.06 -9.90 19.21
N THR A 58 -12.96 -9.35 18.70
CA THR A 58 -11.84 -8.88 19.53
C THR A 58 -12.27 -7.94 20.66
N VAL A 59 -13.22 -7.02 20.40
CA VAL A 59 -13.70 -6.04 21.39
C VAL A 59 -14.49 -6.72 22.53
N PHE A 60 -15.35 -7.68 22.20
CA PHE A 60 -16.12 -8.39 23.21
C PHE A 60 -15.26 -9.40 23.97
N ALA A 61 -14.36 -10.09 23.27
CA ALA A 61 -13.42 -11.02 23.87
C ALA A 61 -12.49 -10.30 24.86
N GLU A 62 -12.05 -9.08 24.55
CA GLU A 62 -11.27 -8.25 25.47
C GLU A 62 -12.04 -7.98 26.77
N SER A 63 -13.33 -7.63 26.67
CA SER A 63 -14.19 -7.41 27.84
C SER A 63 -14.40 -8.68 28.65
N GLU A 64 -14.57 -9.83 28.00
CA GLU A 64 -14.65 -11.14 28.65
C GLU A 64 -13.34 -11.50 29.37
N VAL A 65 -12.20 -11.28 28.72
CA VAL A 65 -10.87 -11.52 29.31
C VAL A 65 -10.64 -10.65 30.53
N VAL A 66 -10.96 -9.35 30.47
CA VAL A 66 -10.87 -8.45 31.64
C VAL A 66 -11.75 -8.95 32.79
N SER A 67 -12.95 -9.46 32.48
CA SER A 67 -13.84 -10.03 33.50
C SER A 67 -13.26 -11.29 34.13
N LEU A 68 -12.60 -12.15 33.34
CA LEU A 68 -11.95 -13.36 33.83
C LEU A 68 -10.71 -13.05 34.69
N ILE A 69 -9.95 -12.02 34.32
CA ILE A 69 -8.85 -11.50 35.16
C ILE A 69 -9.41 -11.00 36.49
N GLY A 70 -10.49 -10.21 36.46
CA GLY A 70 -11.15 -9.70 37.67
C GLY A 70 -11.75 -10.78 38.57
N ALA A 71 -12.06 -11.96 38.01
CA ALA A 71 -12.51 -13.15 38.73
C ALA A 71 -11.36 -14.07 39.19
N ASP A 72 -10.11 -13.60 39.12
CA ASP A 72 -8.90 -14.30 39.59
C ASP A 72 -8.61 -15.63 38.87
N HIS A 73 -9.02 -15.75 37.60
CA HIS A 73 -8.62 -16.89 36.77
C HIS A 73 -7.15 -16.77 36.36
N ARG A 74 -6.43 -17.89 36.39
CA ARG A 74 -5.01 -17.92 36.00
C ARG A 74 -4.86 -17.61 34.51
N THR A 75 -3.85 -16.82 34.16
CA THR A 75 -3.51 -16.47 32.77
C THR A 75 -3.41 -17.69 31.85
N ALA A 76 -2.83 -18.80 32.34
CA ALA A 76 -2.73 -20.04 31.57
C ALA A 76 -4.10 -20.63 31.18
N ASP A 77 -5.10 -20.55 32.07
CA ASP A 77 -6.44 -21.05 31.81
C ASP A 77 -7.19 -20.14 30.82
N ILE A 78 -7.02 -18.81 30.96
CA ILE A 78 -7.60 -17.83 30.02
C ILE A 78 -7.01 -18.01 28.62
N CYS A 79 -5.67 -18.10 28.49
CA CYS A 79 -5.00 -18.34 27.21
C CYS A 79 -5.50 -19.63 26.54
N ARG A 80 -5.65 -20.71 27.32
CA ARG A 80 -6.21 -21.96 26.82
C ARG A 80 -7.66 -21.80 26.35
N GLY A 81 -8.50 -21.08 27.10
CA GLY A 81 -9.88 -20.76 26.71
C GLY A 81 -9.98 -20.01 25.39
N LEU A 82 -9.10 -19.03 25.17
CA LEU A 82 -8.98 -18.28 23.92
C LEU A 82 -8.59 -19.19 22.74
N HIS A 83 -7.59 -20.05 22.92
CA HIS A 83 -7.17 -21.01 21.90
C HIS A 83 -8.27 -22.04 21.56
N ILE A 84 -9.00 -22.53 22.55
CA ILE A 84 -10.16 -23.41 22.35
C ILE A 84 -11.23 -22.72 21.50
N SER A 85 -11.53 -21.44 21.78
CA SER A 85 -12.53 -20.67 21.04
C SER A 85 -12.15 -20.54 19.56
N ILE A 86 -10.89 -20.22 19.29
CA ILE A 86 -10.32 -20.17 17.93
C ILE A 86 -10.41 -21.55 17.25
N ALA A 87 -9.96 -22.59 17.93
CA ALA A 87 -9.93 -23.95 17.40
C ALA A 87 -11.33 -24.45 17.03
N LYS A 88 -12.34 -24.21 17.89
CA LYS A 88 -13.73 -24.57 17.62
C LYS A 88 -14.25 -23.96 16.32
N ARG A 89 -13.98 -22.66 16.09
CA ARG A 89 -14.38 -21.98 14.85
C ARG A 89 -13.69 -22.57 13.63
N ILE A 90 -12.37 -22.74 13.69
CA ILE A 90 -11.60 -23.29 12.56
C ILE A 90 -12.09 -24.70 12.22
N THR A 91 -12.26 -25.56 13.23
CA THR A 91 -12.79 -26.91 13.04
C THR A 91 -14.21 -26.91 12.45
N ALA A 92 -15.09 -26.02 12.91
CA ALA A 92 -16.44 -25.90 12.35
C ALA A 92 -16.41 -25.50 10.85
N GLN A 93 -15.47 -24.67 10.44
CA GLN A 93 -15.28 -24.30 9.04
C GLN A 93 -14.68 -25.42 8.20
N LEU A 94 -13.67 -26.11 8.73
CA LEU A 94 -13.06 -27.26 8.05
C LEU A 94 -14.07 -28.38 7.80
N LYS A 95 -14.98 -28.64 8.75
CA LYS A 95 -16.05 -29.64 8.58
C LYS A 95 -16.97 -29.34 7.39
N ARG A 96 -17.12 -28.08 6.95
CA ARG A 96 -17.97 -27.71 5.80
C ARG A 96 -17.38 -28.10 4.45
N ILE A 97 -16.05 -28.15 4.34
CA ILE A 97 -15.34 -28.51 3.09
C ILE A 97 -14.90 -29.99 3.05
N GLY A 98 -15.15 -30.74 4.12
CA GLY A 98 -14.70 -32.12 4.30
C GLY A 98 -13.28 -32.21 4.86
N LEU A 99 -13.05 -33.18 5.76
CA LEU A 99 -11.74 -33.44 6.35
C LEU A 99 -11.02 -34.52 5.54
N GLU A 100 -9.76 -34.26 5.19
CA GLU A 100 -8.84 -35.23 4.59
C GLU A 100 -7.79 -35.65 5.63
N GLU A 101 -7.12 -36.79 5.43
CA GLU A 101 -6.14 -37.32 6.38
C GLU A 101 -4.91 -36.41 6.57
N GLU A 102 -4.53 -35.67 5.51
CA GLU A 102 -3.38 -34.78 5.55
C GLU A 102 -3.82 -33.30 5.66
N ILE A 103 -3.51 -32.69 6.80
CA ILE A 103 -3.86 -31.30 7.09
C ILE A 103 -2.60 -30.45 7.24
N VAL A 104 -2.55 -29.34 6.53
CA VAL A 104 -1.48 -28.34 6.62
C VAL A 104 -2.03 -27.04 7.18
N MET A 105 -1.29 -26.41 8.10
CA MET A 105 -1.60 -25.07 8.60
C MET A 105 -0.53 -24.07 8.20
N THR A 106 -0.97 -22.88 7.78
CA THR A 106 -0.15 -21.82 7.21
C THR A 106 -0.56 -20.46 7.79
N GLY A 107 0.30 -19.45 7.67
CA GLY A 107 0.13 -18.11 8.25
C GLY A 107 0.73 -17.96 9.65
N GLY A 108 0.77 -16.72 10.16
CA GLY A 108 1.45 -16.39 11.43
C GLY A 108 0.90 -17.14 12.66
N VAL A 109 -0.41 -17.43 12.69
CA VAL A 109 -1.04 -18.15 13.82
C VAL A 109 -0.54 -19.60 13.93
N ALA A 110 -0.01 -20.18 12.85
CA ALA A 110 0.58 -21.51 12.88
C ALA A 110 1.83 -21.59 13.79
N LYS A 111 2.45 -20.44 14.12
CA LYS A 111 3.57 -20.37 15.09
C LYS A 111 3.08 -20.48 16.55
N ASN A 112 1.79 -20.28 16.82
CA ASN A 112 1.24 -20.41 18.17
C ASN A 112 0.89 -21.87 18.47
N ILE A 113 1.77 -22.54 19.23
CA ILE A 113 1.64 -23.96 19.57
C ILE A 113 0.35 -24.29 20.35
N GLY A 114 -0.18 -23.34 21.12
CA GLY A 114 -1.41 -23.51 21.87
C GLY A 114 -2.63 -23.63 20.94
N VAL A 115 -2.73 -22.74 19.95
CA VAL A 115 -3.77 -22.83 18.91
C VAL A 115 -3.66 -24.12 18.12
N VAL A 116 -2.45 -24.47 17.66
CA VAL A 116 -2.19 -25.71 16.92
C VAL A 116 -2.65 -26.93 17.72
N THR A 117 -2.25 -27.00 18.99
CA THR A 117 -2.59 -28.11 19.89
C THR A 117 -4.11 -28.28 20.05
N GLU A 118 -4.85 -27.19 20.24
CA GLU A 118 -6.32 -27.26 20.40
C GLU A 118 -7.03 -27.60 19.07
N ILE A 119 -6.49 -27.20 17.92
CA ILE A 119 -7.01 -27.63 16.62
C ILE A 119 -6.75 -29.13 16.42
N GLU A 120 -5.53 -29.62 16.68
CA GLU A 120 -5.20 -31.05 16.58
C GLU A 120 -6.12 -31.91 17.47
N LYS A 121 -6.36 -31.48 18.71
CA LYS A 121 -7.30 -32.15 19.63
C LYS A 121 -8.72 -32.21 19.06
N ASN A 122 -9.22 -31.10 18.49
CA ASN A 122 -10.56 -31.04 17.93
C ASN A 122 -10.72 -31.85 16.63
N LEU A 123 -9.65 -31.99 15.86
CA LEU A 123 -9.65 -32.74 14.59
C LEU A 123 -9.31 -34.22 14.77
N GLY A 124 -8.64 -34.59 15.86
CA GLY A 124 -8.20 -35.97 16.11
C GLY A 124 -7.03 -36.40 15.21
N CYS A 125 -6.35 -35.47 14.55
CA CYS A 125 -5.23 -35.73 13.65
C CYS A 125 -4.12 -34.70 13.83
N LYS A 126 -2.91 -35.05 13.38
CA LYS A 126 -1.75 -34.15 13.42
C LYS A 126 -1.77 -33.17 12.26
N ILE A 127 -1.38 -31.93 12.54
CA ILE A 127 -1.28 -30.86 11.55
C ILE A 127 0.18 -30.72 11.14
N ARG A 128 0.43 -30.70 9.84
CA ARG A 128 1.75 -30.43 9.27
C ARG A 128 1.96 -28.92 9.18
N ILE A 129 3.09 -28.45 9.67
CA ILE A 129 3.46 -27.04 9.67
C ILE A 129 4.86 -26.93 9.07
N ALA A 130 5.02 -26.06 8.09
CA ALA A 130 6.33 -25.75 7.51
C ALA A 130 7.20 -24.99 8.52
N GLU A 131 8.51 -24.98 8.33
CA GLU A 131 9.46 -24.24 9.19
C GLU A 131 9.09 -22.75 9.28
N GLU A 132 8.75 -22.13 8.14
CA GLU A 132 8.30 -20.74 8.06
C GLU A 132 6.87 -20.62 7.51
N PRO A 133 5.85 -20.92 8.33
CA PRO A 133 4.47 -20.99 7.84
C PRO A 133 3.92 -19.60 7.45
N GLN A 134 4.52 -18.52 7.94
CA GLN A 134 4.07 -17.15 7.71
C GLN A 134 4.35 -16.66 6.27
N ILE A 135 5.39 -17.19 5.61
CA ILE A 135 5.81 -16.75 4.27
C ILE A 135 5.30 -17.67 3.14
N ASN A 136 4.61 -18.76 3.49
CA ASN A 136 4.16 -19.78 2.54
C ASN A 136 3.37 -19.23 1.34
N GLY A 137 2.56 -18.18 1.54
CA GLY A 137 1.85 -17.53 0.44
C GLY A 137 2.80 -16.89 -0.59
N ALA A 138 3.87 -16.25 -0.12
CA ALA A 138 4.90 -15.68 -0.98
C ALA A 138 5.72 -16.78 -1.67
N LEU A 139 6.07 -17.85 -0.95
CA LEU A 139 6.77 -19.01 -1.52
C LEU A 139 5.94 -19.69 -2.62
N GLY A 140 4.65 -19.91 -2.38
CA GLY A 140 3.74 -20.50 -3.37
C GLY A 140 3.64 -19.64 -4.64
N ALA A 141 3.56 -18.31 -4.48
CA ALA A 141 3.60 -17.39 -5.62
C ALA A 141 4.91 -17.49 -6.42
N ALA A 142 6.05 -17.62 -5.73
CA ALA A 142 7.36 -17.81 -6.37
C ALA A 142 7.46 -19.14 -7.13
N LEU A 143 6.96 -20.25 -6.56
CA LEU A 143 6.94 -21.57 -7.20
C LEU A 143 6.06 -21.61 -8.45
N ILE A 144 4.84 -21.07 -8.38
CA ILE A 144 3.94 -20.97 -9.54
C ILE A 144 4.60 -20.14 -10.66
N ALA A 145 5.31 -19.07 -10.29
CA ALA A 145 6.02 -18.25 -11.26
C ALA A 145 7.20 -19.01 -11.91
N LEU A 146 7.93 -19.81 -11.13
CA LEU A 146 9.03 -20.66 -11.62
C LEU A 146 8.53 -21.75 -12.59
N GLU A 147 7.43 -22.43 -12.26
CA GLU A 147 6.83 -23.45 -13.14
C GLU A 147 6.42 -22.86 -14.49
N LYS A 148 5.78 -21.69 -14.47
CA LYS A 148 5.39 -20.97 -15.69
C LYS A 148 6.60 -20.48 -16.50
N ALA A 149 7.70 -20.11 -15.85
CA ALA A 149 8.94 -19.76 -16.52
C ALA A 149 9.54 -20.96 -17.25
N ARG A 150 9.64 -22.11 -16.55
CA ARG A 150 10.18 -23.36 -17.12
C ARG A 150 9.36 -23.89 -18.28
N ALA A 151 8.03 -23.76 -18.24
CA ALA A 151 7.13 -24.18 -19.31
C ALA A 151 7.25 -23.36 -20.60
N LYS A 152 7.95 -22.21 -20.59
CA LYS A 152 8.07 -21.29 -21.73
C LYS A 152 9.43 -21.30 -22.46
N THR A 153 10.35 -22.20 -22.13
CA THR A 153 11.71 -22.21 -22.72
C THR A 153 11.84 -23.20 -23.89
N PRO A 154 12.14 -22.76 -25.14
CA PRO A 154 12.88 -23.57 -26.09
C PRO A 154 14.36 -23.67 -25.68
N ALA A 155 15.06 -24.70 -26.17
CA ALA A 155 16.42 -25.12 -25.78
C ALA A 155 17.48 -23.99 -25.65
N PRO A 156 18.48 -24.15 -24.76
CA PRO A 156 19.45 -23.11 -24.47
C PRO A 156 20.45 -22.92 -25.61
N VAL A 157 20.62 -21.68 -26.08
CA VAL A 157 21.77 -21.27 -26.90
C VAL A 157 22.87 -20.83 -25.95
N SER A 158 24.00 -21.53 -25.99
CA SER A 158 25.22 -21.18 -25.29
C SER A 158 25.82 -19.89 -25.85
N VAL A 159 26.08 -18.90 -25.00
CA VAL A 159 26.99 -17.79 -25.31
C VAL A 159 27.99 -17.66 -24.16
N SER A 160 29.26 -17.69 -24.54
CA SER A 160 30.43 -17.52 -23.67
C SER A 160 30.52 -16.09 -23.15
N VAL A 161 30.82 -15.95 -21.85
CA VAL A 161 31.13 -14.67 -21.22
C VAL A 161 32.64 -14.55 -21.08
N SER A 162 33.23 -13.57 -21.75
CA SER A 162 34.56 -13.06 -21.42
C SER A 162 34.44 -12.14 -20.21
N ALA A 163 34.96 -12.58 -19.06
CA ALA A 163 35.04 -11.77 -17.85
C ALA A 163 36.24 -10.83 -17.93
N SER A 164 35.99 -9.52 -18.05
CA SER A 164 36.94 -8.48 -17.63
C SER A 164 36.23 -7.13 -17.52
N GLY A 165 36.19 -6.53 -16.33
CA GLY A 165 35.81 -5.13 -16.17
C GLY A 165 35.23 -4.77 -14.81
N ASN A 166 36.11 -4.36 -13.90
CA ASN A 166 35.89 -3.56 -12.68
C ASN A 166 34.44 -3.22 -12.29
N THR A 167 33.95 -3.85 -11.22
CA THR A 167 32.80 -3.39 -10.44
C THR A 167 33.19 -2.16 -9.59
N GLN A 168 33.07 -0.96 -10.16
CA GLN A 168 32.82 0.22 -9.33
C GLN A 168 31.42 0.08 -8.73
N ALA A 169 31.32 0.16 -7.41
CA ALA A 169 30.06 0.13 -6.69
C ALA A 169 29.12 1.22 -7.23
N ALA A 170 28.05 0.79 -7.92
CA ALA A 170 27.05 1.69 -8.46
C ALA A 170 26.36 2.44 -7.31
N THR A 171 26.54 3.76 -7.25
CA THR A 171 25.81 4.66 -6.34
C THR A 171 24.31 4.42 -6.49
N SER A 172 23.57 4.31 -5.37
CA SER A 172 22.12 4.05 -5.38
C SER A 172 21.39 5.16 -6.13
N VAL A 173 20.43 4.82 -7.00
CA VAL A 173 19.58 5.81 -7.71
C VAL A 173 18.63 6.58 -6.78
N THR A 174 18.68 6.30 -5.48
CA THR A 174 17.83 6.94 -4.48
C THR A 174 18.55 8.04 -3.70
N GLU A 175 19.86 8.23 -3.91
CA GLU A 175 20.66 9.26 -3.26
C GLU A 175 20.53 10.61 -3.97
N PHE A 176 19.38 11.27 -3.78
CA PHE A 176 19.21 12.68 -4.17
C PHE A 176 18.38 13.44 -3.13
N SER A 177 18.72 14.69 -2.91
CA SER A 177 17.98 15.55 -1.98
C SER A 177 16.66 15.98 -2.59
N ILE A 178 15.57 15.67 -1.89
CA ILE A 178 14.22 16.15 -2.20
C ILE A 178 14.01 17.58 -1.71
N ASP A 179 14.79 18.02 -0.72
CA ASP A 179 14.49 19.24 0.01
C ASP A 179 14.95 20.47 -0.74
N ASP A 180 14.02 21.41 -0.83
CA ASP A 180 14.27 22.79 -1.17
C ASP A 180 13.68 23.65 -0.07
N HIS A 181 14.54 24.21 0.77
CA HIS A 181 14.13 25.05 1.89
C HIS A 181 13.68 26.45 1.44
N THR A 182 13.72 26.74 0.14
CA THR A 182 13.39 28.07 -0.38
C THR A 182 11.89 28.34 -0.49
N LEU A 183 11.07 27.29 -0.58
CA LEU A 183 9.62 27.41 -0.81
C LEU A 183 8.82 26.94 0.41
N PRO A 184 7.80 27.70 0.85
CA PRO A 184 6.88 27.21 1.88
C PRO A 184 6.12 25.97 1.39
N LYS A 185 5.89 25.02 2.29
CA LYS A 185 5.29 23.72 1.96
C LYS A 185 3.77 23.73 2.19
N ILE A 186 3.02 23.15 1.25
CA ILE A 186 1.61 22.74 1.45
C ILE A 186 1.53 21.22 1.34
N GLY A 187 0.94 20.59 2.34
CA GLY A 187 0.79 19.15 2.40
C GLY A 187 -0.44 18.68 1.61
N TYR A 188 -0.38 17.47 1.06
CA TYR A 188 -1.54 16.82 0.45
C TYR A 188 -1.54 15.30 0.65
N PHE A 189 -2.71 14.66 0.55
CA PHE A 189 -2.86 13.23 0.91
C PHE A 189 -3.20 12.32 -0.29
N CYS A 190 -3.80 12.87 -1.34
CA CYS A 190 -4.31 12.09 -2.47
C CYS A 190 -3.66 12.50 -3.78
N SER A 191 -3.38 11.54 -4.65
CA SER A 191 -2.81 11.78 -5.97
C SER A 191 -3.72 12.62 -6.89
N TYR A 192 -5.00 12.79 -6.55
CA TYR A 192 -5.95 13.66 -7.27
C TYR A 192 -5.81 15.14 -6.93
N THR A 193 -4.95 15.49 -5.97
CA THR A 193 -4.67 16.89 -5.64
C THR A 193 -3.99 17.59 -6.82
N PRO A 194 -4.52 18.74 -7.30
CA PRO A 194 -3.96 19.51 -8.41
C PRO A 194 -2.69 20.26 -7.98
N VAL A 195 -1.56 19.55 -7.93
CA VAL A 195 -0.27 20.11 -7.48
C VAL A 195 0.19 21.33 -8.29
N GLU A 196 -0.28 21.46 -9.53
CA GLU A 196 -0.01 22.61 -10.39
C GLU A 196 -0.58 23.92 -9.83
N LEU A 197 -1.75 23.90 -9.20
CA LEU A 197 -2.35 25.09 -8.60
C LEU A 197 -1.62 25.52 -7.32
N ILE A 198 -1.18 24.53 -6.52
CA ILE A 198 -0.38 24.78 -5.32
C ILE A 198 0.97 25.42 -5.70
N ARG A 199 1.59 24.90 -6.77
CA ARG A 199 2.87 25.42 -7.29
C ARG A 199 2.71 26.81 -7.91
N ALA A 200 1.65 27.05 -8.68
CA ALA A 200 1.33 28.37 -9.22
C ALA A 200 1.06 29.42 -8.12
N ALA A 201 0.60 28.99 -6.95
CA ALA A 201 0.47 29.84 -5.76
C ALA A 201 1.80 30.11 -5.03
N GLY A 202 2.93 29.61 -5.53
CA GLY A 202 4.26 29.83 -4.94
C GLY A 202 4.64 28.85 -3.83
N PHE A 203 3.90 27.75 -3.66
CA PHE A 203 4.20 26.74 -2.64
C PHE A 203 4.84 25.49 -3.24
N HIS A 204 5.56 24.74 -2.40
CA HIS A 204 5.99 23.39 -2.74
C HIS A 204 4.95 22.37 -2.24
N PRO A 205 4.24 21.65 -3.13
CA PRO A 205 3.31 20.61 -2.74
C PRO A 205 4.08 19.35 -2.31
N VAL A 206 3.81 18.86 -1.10
CA VAL A 206 4.45 17.65 -0.58
C VAL A 206 3.37 16.65 -0.18
N ARG A 207 3.47 15.42 -0.68
CA ARG A 207 2.58 14.36 -0.24
C ARG A 207 2.96 13.91 1.15
N ILE A 208 2.00 13.94 2.08
CA ILE A 208 2.21 13.47 3.44
C ILE A 208 2.30 11.94 3.43
N LYS A 209 3.40 11.43 3.97
CA LYS A 209 3.67 9.99 4.11
C LYS A 209 3.10 9.48 5.43
N GLY A 210 2.83 8.18 5.53
CA GLY A 210 2.53 7.56 6.82
C GLY A 210 3.81 7.39 7.64
N SER A 211 3.76 7.59 8.96
CA SER A 211 4.87 7.25 9.85
C SER A 211 4.92 5.74 10.09
N GLU A 212 6.12 5.18 10.14
CA GLU A 212 6.33 3.79 10.59
C GLU A 212 6.28 3.66 12.12
N GLN A 213 6.27 4.79 12.85
CA GLN A 213 6.15 4.80 14.30
C GLN A 213 4.75 4.33 14.72
N GLU A 214 4.72 3.27 15.54
CA GLU A 214 3.49 2.80 16.16
C GLU A 214 3.05 3.79 17.24
N SER A 215 1.91 4.44 17.01
CA SER A 215 1.19 5.24 17.99
C SER A 215 -0.26 4.77 18.03
N SER A 216 -0.87 4.80 19.21
CA SER A 216 -2.29 4.50 19.39
C SER A 216 -3.14 5.76 19.57
N ALA A 217 -2.55 6.95 19.56
CA ALA A 217 -3.25 8.22 19.82
C ALA A 217 -4.39 8.46 18.82
N ALA A 218 -4.21 8.09 17.55
CA ALA A 218 -5.27 8.16 16.55
C ALA A 218 -6.52 7.32 16.90
N ASN A 219 -6.40 6.27 17.71
CA ASN A 219 -7.54 5.42 18.09
C ASN A 219 -8.52 6.12 19.06
N GLU A 220 -8.11 7.22 19.72
CA GLU A 220 -9.02 8.02 20.54
C GLU A 220 -10.01 8.84 19.68
N MET A 221 -9.65 9.09 18.42
CA MET A 221 -10.42 9.93 17.50
C MET A 221 -11.04 9.16 16.34
N LEU A 222 -10.39 8.08 15.92
CA LEU A 222 -10.77 7.28 14.76
C LEU A 222 -11.08 5.85 15.17
N CYS A 223 -12.01 5.22 14.45
CA CYS A 223 -12.39 3.84 14.73
C CYS A 223 -11.22 2.85 14.52
N GLY A 224 -11.29 1.70 15.19
CA GLY A 224 -10.33 0.60 15.02
C GLY A 224 -10.19 0.13 13.56
N ASN A 225 -11.29 0.17 12.81
CA ASN A 225 -11.43 -0.40 11.46
C ASN A 225 -11.34 0.68 10.36
N ILE A 226 -10.25 1.43 10.35
CA ILE A 226 -9.96 2.44 9.31
C ILE A 226 -8.56 2.22 8.74
N CYS A 227 -8.37 2.63 7.48
CA CYS A 227 -7.12 2.55 6.76
C CYS A 227 -5.90 2.98 7.62
N PRO A 228 -4.84 2.15 7.72
CA PRO A 228 -3.71 2.41 8.60
C PRO A 228 -2.92 3.67 8.21
N TYR A 229 -2.91 4.03 6.91
CA TYR A 229 -2.33 5.30 6.47
C TYR A 229 -3.02 6.51 7.13
N ILE A 230 -4.35 6.46 7.27
CA ILE A 230 -5.12 7.55 7.89
C ILE A 230 -4.73 7.69 9.36
N LYS A 231 -4.59 6.57 10.09
CA LYS A 231 -4.15 6.57 11.49
C LYS A 231 -2.76 7.15 11.64
N ALA A 232 -1.81 6.64 10.87
CA ALA A 232 -0.41 7.09 10.91
C ALA A 232 -0.28 8.60 10.62
N VAL A 233 -1.11 9.15 9.73
CA VAL A 233 -1.12 10.59 9.46
C VAL A 233 -1.74 11.39 10.62
N VAL A 234 -2.83 10.90 11.23
CA VAL A 234 -3.42 11.54 12.42
C VAL A 234 -2.45 11.51 13.59
N ASP A 235 -1.74 10.41 13.82
CA ASP A 235 -0.70 10.31 14.85
C ASP A 235 0.40 11.37 14.63
N GLN A 236 0.91 11.53 13.40
CA GLN A 236 1.87 12.58 13.07
C GLN A 236 1.34 13.98 13.38
N LYS A 237 0.05 14.23 13.09
CA LYS A 237 -0.59 15.51 13.39
C LYS A 237 -0.71 15.75 14.90
N ILE A 238 -1.13 14.74 15.67
CA ILE A 238 -1.21 14.82 17.14
C ILE A 238 0.17 15.10 17.74
N ASN A 239 1.22 14.47 17.20
CA ASN A 239 2.60 14.63 17.65
C ASN A 239 3.29 15.92 17.15
N GLY A 240 2.56 16.82 16.47
CA GLY A 240 3.10 18.09 16.00
C GLY A 240 4.12 17.99 14.86
N GLN A 241 4.25 16.83 14.20
CA GLN A 241 5.26 16.58 13.17
C GLN A 241 4.95 17.28 11.82
N LEU A 242 3.80 17.95 11.72
CA LEU A 242 3.29 18.56 10.50
C LEU A 242 3.06 20.08 10.64
N GLU A 243 3.60 20.72 11.67
CA GLU A 243 3.38 22.16 11.93
C GLU A 243 4.18 23.09 11.00
N ASP A 244 5.22 22.58 10.31
CA ASP A 244 5.99 23.35 9.31
C ASP A 244 5.22 23.63 8.01
N PHE A 245 4.10 22.96 7.80
CA PHE A 245 3.25 23.14 6.61
C PHE A 245 2.35 24.36 6.75
N LYS A 246 2.30 25.19 5.70
CA LYS A 246 1.41 26.37 5.66
C LYS A 246 -0.05 26.01 5.49
N GLY A 247 -0.34 24.78 5.07
CA GLY A 247 -1.69 24.28 4.90
C GLY A 247 -1.72 22.85 4.39
N MET A 248 -2.93 22.29 4.37
CA MET A 248 -3.20 20.92 3.96
C MET A 248 -4.35 20.86 2.96
N VAL A 249 -4.15 20.06 1.91
CA VAL A 249 -5.16 19.80 0.88
C VAL A 249 -5.59 18.34 0.95
N PHE A 250 -6.87 18.16 1.25
CA PHE A 250 -7.56 16.89 1.34
C PHE A 250 -8.35 16.66 0.05
N VAL A 251 -8.67 15.39 -0.19
CA VAL A 251 -9.53 15.01 -1.30
C VAL A 251 -10.54 14.00 -0.77
N ASN A 252 -11.82 14.20 -1.05
CA ASN A 252 -12.88 13.24 -0.80
C ASN A 252 -12.77 12.05 -1.77
N SER A 253 -11.70 11.27 -1.65
CA SER A 253 -11.46 10.10 -2.49
C SER A 253 -12.04 8.81 -1.90
N CYS A 254 -12.06 8.67 -0.57
CA CYS A 254 -12.68 7.56 0.14
C CYS A 254 -13.18 8.04 1.51
N ASP A 255 -14.01 7.24 2.18
CA ASP A 255 -14.51 7.61 3.51
C ASP A 255 -13.39 7.77 4.55
N GLY A 256 -12.30 7.02 4.43
CA GLY A 256 -11.10 7.21 5.25
C GLY A 256 -10.51 8.62 5.14
N MET A 257 -10.46 9.20 3.93
CA MET A 257 -9.96 10.57 3.72
C MET A 257 -10.93 11.64 4.25
N ARG A 258 -12.25 11.37 4.25
CA ARG A 258 -13.23 12.26 4.88
C ARG A 258 -13.04 12.25 6.39
N ARG A 259 -12.87 11.08 6.99
CA ARG A 259 -12.57 10.95 8.43
C ARG A 259 -11.25 11.58 8.82
N LEU A 260 -10.24 11.51 7.95
CA LEU A 260 -8.99 12.25 8.14
C LEU A 260 -9.24 13.75 8.25
N TYR A 261 -10.03 14.32 7.33
CA TYR A 261 -10.38 15.74 7.35
C TYR A 261 -11.17 16.11 8.60
N ASP A 262 -12.18 15.32 8.98
CA ASP A 262 -12.99 15.57 10.19
C ASP A 262 -12.12 15.58 11.45
N ALA A 263 -11.23 14.59 11.60
CA ALA A 263 -10.28 14.54 12.71
C ALA A 263 -9.32 15.73 12.68
N TRP A 264 -8.86 16.13 11.49
CA TRP A 264 -7.96 17.27 11.32
C TRP A 264 -8.59 18.59 11.78
N ILE A 265 -9.82 18.86 11.36
CA ILE A 265 -10.56 20.07 11.76
C ILE A 265 -10.79 20.09 13.28
N LYS A 266 -11.08 18.93 13.88
CA LYS A 266 -11.22 18.80 15.33
C LYS A 266 -9.89 19.08 16.06
N LEU A 267 -8.76 18.60 15.55
CA LEU A 267 -7.42 18.83 16.12
C LEU A 267 -6.96 20.28 15.94
N ASP A 268 -7.29 20.89 14.80
CA ASP A 268 -6.99 22.30 14.51
C ASP A 268 -8.02 23.27 15.13
N ASN A 269 -8.95 22.81 15.97
CA ASN A 269 -10.03 23.64 16.48
C ASN A 269 -9.49 24.95 17.12
N GLY A 270 -9.87 26.10 16.54
CA GLY A 270 -9.42 27.43 16.94
C GLY A 270 -8.14 27.94 16.26
N LYS A 271 -7.39 27.09 15.53
CA LYS A 271 -6.25 27.50 14.71
C LYS A 271 -6.71 28.11 13.38
N LYS A 272 -6.10 29.22 12.98
CA LYS A 272 -6.25 29.79 11.63
C LYS A 272 -5.29 29.10 10.65
N SER A 273 -5.51 27.82 10.37
CA SER A 273 -4.75 27.03 9.39
C SER A 273 -5.48 26.93 8.04
N PHE A 274 -4.73 26.83 6.94
CA PHE A 274 -5.33 26.56 5.64
C PHE A 274 -5.59 25.06 5.51
N ASN A 275 -6.85 24.65 5.62
CA ASN A 275 -7.29 23.29 5.35
C ASN A 275 -8.38 23.32 4.28
N TYR A 276 -8.19 22.59 3.18
CA TYR A 276 -9.15 22.58 2.08
C TYR A 276 -9.42 21.16 1.58
N ILE A 277 -10.70 20.77 1.48
CA ILE A 277 -11.10 19.47 0.94
C ILE A 277 -11.70 19.62 -0.46
N LEU A 278 -11.14 18.89 -1.42
CA LEU A 278 -11.63 18.78 -2.79
C LEU A 278 -12.60 17.61 -2.93
N ASP A 279 -13.81 17.88 -3.41
CA ASP A 279 -14.81 16.84 -3.62
C ASP A 279 -14.78 16.26 -5.04
N ILE A 280 -13.92 15.26 -5.27
CA ILE A 280 -13.75 14.70 -6.62
C ILE A 280 -14.98 13.90 -7.07
N PRO A 281 -15.45 14.05 -8.32
CA PRO A 281 -16.50 13.21 -8.88
C PRO A 281 -16.03 11.76 -9.04
N LYS A 282 -16.97 10.83 -9.24
CA LYS A 282 -16.68 9.41 -9.52
C LYS A 282 -16.66 9.09 -11.02
N ASN A 283 -17.41 9.85 -11.80
CA ASN A 283 -17.54 9.71 -13.24
C ASN A 283 -16.28 10.23 -13.97
N THR A 284 -16.10 9.77 -15.20
CA THR A 284 -14.98 10.12 -16.08
C THR A 284 -15.46 10.72 -17.40
N ASP A 285 -16.63 11.35 -17.40
CA ASP A 285 -17.22 12.03 -18.57
C ASP A 285 -16.91 13.53 -18.57
N ASP A 286 -17.25 14.23 -19.66
CA ASP A 286 -17.00 15.67 -19.76
C ASP A 286 -17.76 16.48 -18.69
N ALA A 287 -18.92 16.02 -18.23
CA ALA A 287 -19.66 16.67 -17.14
C ALA A 287 -18.87 16.63 -15.83
N ALA A 288 -18.25 15.49 -15.51
CA ALA A 288 -17.32 15.35 -14.38
C ALA A 288 -16.09 16.25 -14.53
N VAL A 289 -15.56 16.41 -15.74
CA VAL A 289 -14.46 17.33 -16.03
C VAL A 289 -14.86 18.78 -15.74
N PHE A 290 -16.02 19.24 -16.24
CA PHE A 290 -16.51 20.60 -15.99
C PHE A 290 -16.83 20.84 -14.51
N TYR A 291 -17.44 19.87 -13.84
CA TYR A 291 -17.71 19.92 -12.41
C TYR A 291 -16.41 20.08 -11.61
N TYR A 292 -15.42 19.24 -11.90
CA TYR A 292 -14.14 19.32 -11.20
C TYR A 292 -13.40 20.62 -11.51
N ALA A 293 -13.45 21.13 -12.75
CA ALA A 293 -12.87 22.42 -13.09
C ALA A 293 -13.46 23.57 -12.25
N ASN A 294 -14.77 23.56 -11.97
CA ASN A 294 -15.37 24.56 -11.09
C ASN A 294 -14.90 24.42 -9.63
N LEU A 295 -14.73 23.20 -9.13
CA LEU A 295 -14.14 22.98 -7.80
C LEU A 295 -12.68 23.47 -7.72
N LEU A 296 -11.93 23.34 -8.82
CA LEU A 296 -10.58 23.86 -8.93
C LEU A 296 -10.53 25.39 -8.95
N LYS A 297 -11.51 26.05 -9.56
CA LYS A 297 -11.67 27.52 -9.49
C LYS A 297 -11.90 27.96 -8.05
N ASN A 298 -12.81 27.30 -7.32
CA ASN A 298 -13.07 27.60 -5.90
C ASN A 298 -11.82 27.36 -5.03
N PHE A 299 -11.06 26.30 -5.33
CA PHE A 299 -9.80 26.02 -4.62
C PHE A 299 -8.76 27.12 -4.85
N LYS A 300 -8.60 27.57 -6.10
CA LYS A 300 -7.74 28.71 -6.46
C LYS A 300 -8.15 29.98 -5.70
N GLU A 301 -9.43 30.34 -5.72
CA GLU A 301 -9.95 31.51 -5.01
C GLU A 301 -9.69 31.43 -3.50
N LYS A 302 -9.81 30.23 -2.92
CA LYS A 302 -9.53 30.02 -1.50
C LYS A 302 -8.05 30.15 -1.16
N LEU A 303 -7.15 29.68 -2.03
CA LEU A 303 -5.70 29.91 -1.91
C LEU A 303 -5.38 31.42 -1.97
N GLU A 304 -5.89 32.12 -2.97
CA GLU A 304 -5.70 33.57 -3.16
C GLU A 304 -6.16 34.36 -1.93
N THR A 305 -7.36 34.06 -1.44
CA THR A 305 -7.96 34.78 -0.31
C THR A 305 -7.23 34.49 1.00
N PHE A 306 -6.91 33.22 1.29
CA PHE A 306 -6.30 32.87 2.57
C PHE A 306 -4.86 33.37 2.67
N PHE A 307 -4.08 33.22 1.60
CA PHE A 307 -2.66 33.62 1.58
C PHE A 307 -2.43 35.04 1.08
N THR A 308 -3.49 35.78 0.75
CA THR A 308 -3.42 37.15 0.22
C THR A 308 -2.46 37.25 -0.98
N LEU A 309 -2.72 36.42 -1.99
CA LEU A 309 -1.92 36.31 -3.21
C LEU A 309 -2.81 36.31 -4.45
N LYS A 310 -2.20 36.36 -5.64
CA LYS A 310 -2.91 36.24 -6.92
C LYS A 310 -2.27 35.15 -7.76
N ILE A 311 -3.10 34.29 -8.35
CA ILE A 311 -2.68 33.21 -9.24
C ILE A 311 -3.22 33.53 -10.63
N ASN A 312 -2.33 33.96 -11.54
CA ASN A 312 -2.72 34.30 -12.90
C ASN A 312 -2.67 33.06 -13.80
N LYS A 313 -3.27 33.18 -14.98
CA LYS A 313 -3.27 32.13 -16.01
C LYS A 313 -1.85 31.67 -16.36
N ASP A 314 -0.92 32.61 -16.51
CA ASP A 314 0.45 32.32 -16.91
C ASP A 314 1.23 31.56 -15.83
N ASP A 315 0.96 31.85 -14.55
CA ASP A 315 1.54 31.12 -13.41
C ASP A 315 1.11 29.64 -13.44
N ILE A 316 -0.17 29.39 -13.76
CA ILE A 316 -0.72 28.03 -13.89
C ILE A 316 -0.09 27.32 -15.10
N ASN A 317 0.00 27.99 -16.25
CA ASN A 317 0.60 27.41 -17.46
C ASN A 317 2.10 27.12 -17.30
N GLN A 318 2.84 27.97 -16.60
CA GLN A 318 4.23 27.73 -16.24
C GLN A 318 4.35 26.50 -15.33
N SER A 319 3.48 26.39 -14.32
CA SER A 319 3.46 25.23 -13.45
C SER A 319 3.07 23.95 -14.20
N ILE A 320 2.09 24.00 -15.10
CA ILE A 320 1.70 22.87 -15.96
C ILE A 320 2.91 22.39 -16.77
N THR A 321 3.60 23.33 -17.42
CA THR A 321 4.78 23.04 -18.23
C THR A 321 5.85 22.33 -17.40
N LEU A 322 6.14 22.86 -16.21
CA LEU A 322 7.11 22.29 -15.27
C LEU A 322 6.79 20.84 -14.89
N TYR A 323 5.54 20.55 -14.49
CA TYR A 323 5.14 19.19 -14.14
C TYR A 323 5.08 18.26 -15.35
N ASN A 324 4.66 18.75 -16.52
CA ASN A 324 4.68 17.95 -17.75
C ASN A 324 6.11 17.56 -18.15
N THR A 325 7.09 18.45 -17.99
CA THR A 325 8.50 18.11 -18.22
C THR A 325 8.94 16.96 -17.33
N VAL A 326 8.58 16.98 -16.04
CA VAL A 326 8.87 15.86 -15.13
C VAL A 326 8.17 14.57 -15.57
N ARG A 327 6.87 14.63 -15.89
CA ARG A 327 6.09 13.47 -16.35
C ARG A 327 6.71 12.83 -17.59
N GLU A 328 7.11 13.65 -18.55
CA GLU A 328 7.76 13.19 -19.78
C GLU A 328 9.13 12.57 -19.51
N LYS A 329 9.94 13.18 -18.63
CA LYS A 329 11.24 12.61 -18.21
C LYS A 329 11.07 11.27 -17.52
N VAL A 330 10.07 11.14 -16.64
CA VAL A 330 9.73 9.85 -16.00
C VAL A 330 9.26 8.84 -17.04
N ARG A 331 8.41 9.23 -18.00
CA ARG A 331 7.95 8.36 -19.08
C ARG A 331 9.12 7.79 -19.90
N VAL A 332 10.05 8.66 -20.32
CA VAL A 332 11.26 8.25 -21.06
C VAL A 332 12.17 7.37 -20.20
N PHE A 333 12.35 7.73 -18.92
CA PHE A 333 13.13 6.94 -17.97
C PHE A 333 12.56 5.52 -17.78
N LEU A 334 11.25 5.40 -17.57
CA LEU A 334 10.57 4.11 -17.44
C LEU A 334 10.60 3.31 -18.74
N GLN A 335 10.50 3.97 -19.90
CA GLN A 335 10.65 3.30 -21.19
C GLN A 335 12.05 2.69 -21.36
N LYS A 336 13.11 3.42 -20.97
CA LYS A 336 14.48 2.87 -20.92
C LYS A 336 14.57 1.68 -19.96
N TYR A 337 13.94 1.78 -18.79
CA TYR A 337 13.90 0.70 -17.81
C TYR A 337 13.24 -0.57 -18.35
N TRP A 338 12.06 -0.43 -18.94
CA TRP A 338 11.31 -1.56 -19.48
C TRP A 338 11.98 -2.24 -20.67
N ASN A 339 12.70 -1.48 -21.48
CA ASN A 339 13.48 -2.02 -22.59
C ASN A 339 14.81 -2.67 -22.12
N GLY A 340 15.06 -2.69 -20.80
CA GLY A 340 16.23 -3.33 -20.22
C GLY A 340 17.51 -2.52 -20.36
N HIS A 341 17.43 -1.21 -20.62
CA HIS A 341 18.62 -0.34 -20.68
C HIS A 341 19.04 0.18 -19.29
N LEU A 342 18.31 -0.19 -18.24
CA LEU A 342 18.57 0.19 -16.86
C LEU A 342 18.58 -1.06 -15.98
N GLY A 343 19.75 -1.35 -15.39
CA GLY A 343 19.99 -2.54 -14.56
C GLY A 343 19.44 -2.45 -13.12
N GLN A 344 18.76 -1.36 -12.77
CA GLN A 344 18.20 -1.14 -11.44
C GLN A 344 17.15 -2.20 -11.06
N SER A 345 17.00 -2.37 -9.75
CA SER A 345 15.93 -3.16 -9.16
C SER A 345 14.59 -2.40 -9.23
N GLY A 346 13.46 -3.12 -9.25
CA GLY A 346 12.14 -2.51 -9.19
C GLY A 346 11.91 -1.76 -7.87
N TYR A 347 12.52 -2.22 -6.78
CA TYR A 347 12.59 -1.47 -5.51
C TYR A 347 13.22 -0.09 -5.69
N GLU A 348 14.38 -0.01 -6.33
CA GLU A 348 15.07 1.26 -6.58
C GLU A 348 14.26 2.20 -7.47
N ILE A 349 13.64 1.67 -8.52
CA ILE A 349 12.79 2.44 -9.42
C ILE A 349 11.58 2.99 -8.65
N PHE A 350 10.87 2.16 -7.90
CA PHE A 350 9.71 2.61 -7.12
C PHE A 350 10.10 3.65 -6.05
N SER A 351 11.21 3.43 -5.33
CA SER A 351 11.71 4.39 -4.34
C SER A 351 12.08 5.72 -4.99
N LEU A 352 12.72 5.71 -6.16
CA LEU A 352 13.01 6.92 -6.95
C LEU A 352 11.73 7.66 -7.35
N LEU A 353 10.72 6.97 -7.89
CA LEU A 353 9.45 7.58 -8.27
C LEU A 353 8.72 8.19 -7.06
N LYS A 354 8.67 7.46 -5.94
CA LYS A 354 8.05 7.91 -4.69
C LYS A 354 8.76 9.14 -4.11
N LYS A 355 10.09 9.19 -4.17
CA LYS A 355 10.86 10.40 -3.81
C LYS A 355 10.60 11.54 -4.79
N GLY A 356 10.58 11.23 -6.09
CA GLY A 356 10.32 12.19 -7.17
C GLY A 356 8.96 12.88 -7.08
N ALA A 357 7.93 12.18 -6.60
CA ALA A 357 6.59 12.75 -6.42
C ALA A 357 6.55 13.88 -5.37
N ASN A 358 7.52 13.89 -4.44
CA ASN A 358 7.69 14.93 -3.41
C ASN A 358 8.89 15.85 -3.67
N ALA A 359 9.65 15.63 -4.74
CA ALA A 359 10.79 16.46 -5.06
C ALA A 359 10.35 17.74 -5.76
N VAL A 360 11.15 18.80 -5.65
CA VAL A 360 10.98 19.98 -6.49
C VAL A 360 11.19 19.60 -7.97
N PRO A 361 10.23 19.92 -8.87
CA PRO A 361 10.28 19.46 -10.26
C PRO A 361 11.59 19.76 -11.00
N GLU A 362 12.17 20.94 -10.78
CA GLU A 362 13.44 21.43 -11.34
C GLU A 362 14.64 20.55 -10.94
N LYS A 363 14.68 20.13 -9.68
CA LYS A 363 15.73 19.24 -9.17
C LYS A 363 15.54 17.84 -9.71
N PHE A 364 14.30 17.33 -9.70
CA PHE A 364 14.02 15.96 -10.12
C PHE A 364 14.25 15.75 -11.62
N GLN A 365 13.84 16.69 -12.48
CA GLN A 365 14.11 16.60 -13.92
C GLN A 365 15.62 16.64 -14.23
N SER A 366 16.38 17.44 -13.48
CA SER A 366 17.84 17.55 -13.63
C SER A 366 18.50 16.24 -13.21
N TYR A 367 18.05 15.68 -12.08
CA TYR A 367 18.49 14.39 -11.59
C TYR A 367 18.23 13.27 -12.59
N LEU A 368 16.99 13.14 -13.10
CA LEU A 368 16.66 12.13 -14.12
C LEU A 368 17.50 12.31 -15.39
N THR A 369 17.73 13.55 -15.83
CA THR A 369 18.56 13.82 -17.01
C THR A 369 20.01 13.40 -16.78
N HIS A 370 20.56 13.64 -15.61
CA HIS A 370 21.91 13.19 -15.24
C HIS A 370 21.99 11.66 -15.18
N LEU A 371 21.03 11.03 -14.49
CA LEU A 371 20.94 9.58 -14.34
C LEU A 371 20.85 8.86 -15.69
N MET A 372 20.08 9.41 -16.64
CA MET A 372 19.95 8.86 -18.00
C MET A 372 21.17 9.09 -18.91
N LYS A 373 22.09 10.00 -18.55
CA LYS A 373 23.32 10.30 -19.32
C LYS A 373 24.53 9.50 -18.85
N GLN A 374 24.62 9.21 -17.56
CA GLN A 374 25.83 8.66 -16.93
C GLN A 374 26.01 7.15 -17.05
N ARG A 375 25.01 6.41 -17.54
CA ARG A 375 25.03 4.95 -17.48
C ARG A 375 24.92 4.33 -18.86
N GLU A 376 25.83 3.42 -19.14
CA GLU A 376 25.76 2.51 -20.28
C GLU A 376 24.55 1.59 -20.14
N ASP A 377 24.01 1.15 -21.28
CA ASP A 377 22.85 0.29 -21.35
C ASP A 377 23.19 -1.10 -20.80
N VAL A 378 22.82 -1.36 -19.54
CA VAL A 378 23.02 -2.69 -18.93
C VAL A 378 21.78 -3.55 -19.18
N ARG A 379 21.88 -4.47 -20.13
CA ARG A 379 20.82 -5.44 -20.42
C ARG A 379 20.73 -6.50 -19.33
N ASP A 380 19.60 -6.53 -18.63
CA ASP A 380 19.28 -7.62 -17.71
C ASP A 380 18.93 -8.89 -18.51
N THR A 381 19.84 -9.86 -18.52
CA THR A 381 19.70 -11.13 -19.24
C THR A 381 19.26 -12.29 -18.35
N ARG A 382 19.00 -12.04 -17.06
CA ARG A 382 18.63 -13.09 -16.11
C ARG A 382 17.24 -13.63 -16.45
N ASP A 383 17.12 -14.96 -16.44
CA ASP A 383 15.84 -15.66 -16.58
C ASP A 383 15.16 -15.82 -15.21
N ILE A 384 14.48 -14.76 -14.79
CA ILE A 384 13.78 -14.69 -13.49
C ILE A 384 12.32 -14.25 -13.66
N PRO A 385 11.42 -14.63 -12.74
CA PRO A 385 10.04 -14.14 -12.73
C PRO A 385 9.93 -12.62 -12.80
N ARG A 386 9.21 -12.12 -13.80
CA ARG A 386 8.95 -10.69 -14.03
C ARG A 386 7.58 -10.36 -13.48
N LEU A 387 7.51 -9.51 -12.46
CA LEU A 387 6.27 -9.23 -11.75
C LEU A 387 5.80 -7.78 -11.96
N PHE A 388 4.49 -7.62 -11.90
CA PHE A 388 3.81 -6.33 -11.83
C PHE A 388 3.24 -6.13 -10.43
N VAL A 389 3.30 -4.92 -9.89
CA VAL A 389 2.69 -4.60 -8.59
C VAL A 389 1.64 -3.51 -8.77
N TRP A 390 0.43 -3.72 -8.29
CA TRP A 390 -0.65 -2.72 -8.41
C TRP A 390 -1.52 -2.64 -7.16
N GLY A 391 -2.31 -1.58 -7.08
CA GLY A 391 -3.37 -1.47 -6.07
C GLY A 391 -3.36 -0.13 -5.34
N SER A 392 -3.47 -0.22 -4.01
CA SER A 392 -3.53 0.94 -3.11
C SER A 392 -2.15 1.59 -2.92
N ILE A 393 -2.12 2.75 -2.25
CA ILE A 393 -0.86 3.43 -1.88
C ILE A 393 0.09 2.48 -1.12
N MET A 394 1.35 2.40 -1.52
CA MET A 394 2.37 1.59 -0.84
C MET A 394 3.37 2.51 -0.13
N GLU A 395 3.20 2.68 1.18
CA GLU A 395 4.09 3.53 1.98
C GLU A 395 5.38 2.81 2.38
N ASN A 396 5.40 1.49 2.53
CA ASN A 396 6.63 0.75 2.79
C ASN A 396 7.17 0.16 1.48
N GLU A 397 8.10 0.87 0.83
CA GLU A 397 8.73 0.37 -0.41
C GLU A 397 9.55 -0.91 -0.21
N LYS A 398 9.93 -1.29 1.03
CA LYS A 398 10.67 -2.55 1.29
C LYS A 398 9.86 -3.78 0.88
N ILE A 399 8.55 -3.67 0.71
CA ILE A 399 7.72 -4.74 0.13
C ILE A 399 8.23 -5.11 -1.27
N MET A 400 8.63 -4.14 -2.10
CA MET A 400 9.23 -4.41 -3.41
C MET A 400 10.54 -5.18 -3.26
N LYS A 401 11.37 -4.80 -2.28
CA LYS A 401 12.62 -5.49 -1.98
C LYS A 401 12.40 -6.94 -1.55
N ILE A 402 11.41 -7.20 -0.70
CA ILE A 402 11.05 -8.58 -0.28
C ILE A 402 10.64 -9.42 -1.49
N ILE A 403 9.87 -8.85 -2.42
CA ILE A 403 9.47 -9.53 -3.65
C ILE A 403 10.70 -9.89 -4.51
N GLU A 404 11.66 -8.99 -4.62
CA GLU A 404 12.86 -9.21 -5.43
C GLU A 404 13.89 -10.13 -4.76
N ASP A 405 14.05 -10.02 -3.44
CA ASP A 405 14.89 -10.92 -2.63
C ASP A 405 14.37 -12.37 -2.67
N ALA A 406 13.07 -12.57 -2.92
CA ALA A 406 12.47 -13.89 -3.17
C ALA A 406 12.80 -14.48 -4.57
N GLY A 407 13.65 -13.82 -5.36
CA GLY A 407 14.13 -14.33 -6.66
C GLY A 407 13.33 -13.85 -7.87
N SER A 408 12.57 -12.77 -7.74
CA SER A 408 11.82 -12.16 -8.85
C SER A 408 12.34 -10.75 -9.19
N LYS A 409 11.80 -10.13 -10.24
CA LYS A 409 12.06 -8.72 -10.57
C LYS A 409 10.76 -7.98 -10.75
N VAL A 410 10.60 -6.84 -10.08
CA VAL A 410 9.44 -5.97 -10.28
C VAL A 410 9.71 -5.08 -11.50
N ILE A 411 9.01 -5.36 -12.60
CA ILE A 411 9.21 -4.67 -13.89
C ILE A 411 8.41 -3.38 -13.99
N ALA A 412 7.22 -3.35 -13.40
CA ALA A 412 6.39 -2.17 -13.39
C ALA A 412 5.45 -2.19 -12.18
N GLU A 413 4.99 -1.00 -11.80
CA GLU A 413 3.94 -0.87 -10.81
C GLU A 413 2.87 0.12 -11.25
N ASP A 414 1.64 -0.05 -10.77
CA ASP A 414 0.52 0.88 -10.89
C ASP A 414 0.03 1.26 -9.49
N LEU A 415 0.79 2.12 -8.82
CA LEU A 415 0.49 2.65 -7.49
C LEU A 415 0.34 4.17 -7.56
N CYS A 416 -0.55 4.71 -6.72
CA CYS A 416 -0.86 6.14 -6.76
C CYS A 416 0.27 7.05 -6.26
N ASN A 417 1.29 6.51 -5.60
CA ASN A 417 2.54 7.18 -5.19
C ASN A 417 3.76 6.74 -6.03
N GLY A 418 3.54 5.97 -7.10
CA GLY A 418 4.54 5.59 -8.08
C GLY A 418 4.19 6.13 -9.48
N SER A 419 4.23 5.27 -10.48
CA SER A 419 4.09 5.57 -11.90
C SER A 419 2.78 6.30 -12.22
N ARG A 420 1.66 5.91 -11.59
CA ARG A 420 0.33 6.51 -11.80
C ARG A 420 0.30 8.00 -11.48
N TYR A 421 1.16 8.47 -10.57
CA TYR A 421 1.28 9.89 -10.26
C TYR A 421 1.74 10.70 -11.49
N PHE A 422 2.65 10.13 -12.28
CA PHE A 422 3.27 10.75 -13.45
C PHE A 422 2.52 10.49 -14.76
N ASP A 423 1.47 9.66 -14.74
CA ASP A 423 0.64 9.38 -15.91
C ASP A 423 -0.07 10.63 -16.45
N ALA A 424 -0.23 10.65 -17.78
CA ALA A 424 -0.91 11.68 -18.58
C ALA A 424 -0.42 13.13 -18.40
N GLN A 425 -0.26 13.85 -19.51
CA GLN A 425 0.10 15.28 -19.52
C GLN A 425 -1.14 16.18 -19.44
N VAL A 426 -0.93 17.42 -18.99
CA VAL A 426 -1.94 18.48 -19.00
C VAL A 426 -1.71 19.36 -20.24
N HIS A 427 -2.71 19.58 -21.07
CA HIS A 427 -2.57 20.47 -22.24
C HIS A 427 -2.48 21.94 -21.81
N VAL A 428 -1.41 22.65 -22.19
CA VAL A 428 -1.29 24.11 -21.99
C VAL A 428 -2.33 24.80 -22.88
N SER A 429 -3.21 25.60 -22.30
CA SER A 429 -4.35 26.18 -23.03
C SER A 429 -4.75 27.54 -22.49
N ASP A 430 -5.81 28.10 -23.10
CA ASP A 430 -6.42 29.34 -22.62
C ASP A 430 -7.23 29.18 -21.34
N ASP A 431 -7.76 27.98 -21.08
CA ASP A 431 -8.38 27.59 -19.82
C ASP A 431 -7.56 26.48 -19.13
N PRO A 432 -6.46 26.86 -18.44
CA PRO A 432 -5.57 25.88 -17.84
C PRO A 432 -6.23 25.09 -16.70
N ILE A 433 -7.26 25.65 -16.04
CA ILE A 433 -7.97 24.95 -14.96
C ILE A 433 -8.79 23.80 -15.54
N LEU A 434 -9.49 24.03 -16.66
CA LEU A 434 -10.19 22.96 -17.37
C LEU A 434 -9.24 21.89 -17.87
N SER A 435 -8.07 22.27 -18.40
CA SER A 435 -7.03 21.31 -18.80
C SER A 435 -6.53 20.46 -17.63
N ILE A 436 -6.27 21.07 -16.46
CA ILE A 436 -5.89 20.35 -15.24
C ILE A 436 -7.01 19.37 -14.88
N ALA A 437 -8.26 19.84 -14.78
CA ALA A 437 -9.39 19.00 -14.43
C ALA A 437 -9.51 17.79 -15.36
N ARG A 438 -9.41 18.02 -16.69
CA ARG A 438 -9.44 16.96 -17.71
C ARG A 438 -8.39 15.89 -17.47
N ARG A 439 -7.13 16.27 -17.20
CA ARG A 439 -6.05 15.31 -16.91
C ARG A 439 -6.34 14.50 -15.66
N TYR A 440 -6.75 15.13 -14.56
CA TYR A 440 -6.99 14.40 -13.31
C TYR A 440 -8.19 13.44 -13.42
N ILE A 441 -9.25 13.81 -14.14
CA ILE A 441 -10.44 12.97 -14.32
C ILE A 441 -10.22 11.84 -15.33
N LEU A 442 -9.47 12.07 -16.42
CA LEU A 442 -9.33 11.12 -17.53
C LEU A 442 -8.05 10.28 -17.54
N ARG A 443 -7.05 10.57 -16.69
CA ARG A 443 -5.85 9.72 -16.54
C ARG A 443 -6.20 8.33 -16.01
N SER A 444 -5.21 7.44 -15.90
CA SER A 444 -5.39 6.11 -15.30
C SER A 444 -6.12 6.21 -13.93
N PRO A 445 -7.31 5.58 -13.79
CA PRO A 445 -8.18 5.85 -12.67
C PRO A 445 -7.70 5.16 -11.39
N CYS A 446 -8.09 5.72 -10.24
CA CYS A 446 -8.09 5.00 -8.98
C CYS A 446 -9.30 4.05 -8.91
N SER A 447 -9.19 2.97 -8.12
CA SER A 447 -10.28 2.01 -7.83
C SER A 447 -11.58 2.64 -7.34
N ARG A 448 -11.57 3.90 -6.89
CA ARG A 448 -12.79 4.64 -6.52
C ARG A 448 -13.64 5.13 -7.70
N MET A 449 -13.07 5.18 -8.91
CA MET A 449 -13.73 5.74 -10.09
C MET A 449 -14.60 4.68 -10.76
N VAL A 450 -15.63 5.08 -11.50
CA VAL A 450 -16.62 4.15 -12.09
C VAL A 450 -16.02 3.17 -13.11
N ASN A 451 -14.89 3.52 -13.72
CA ASN A 451 -14.33 2.78 -14.85
C ASN A 451 -13.18 1.84 -14.44
N ILE A 452 -13.51 0.86 -13.59
CA ILE A 452 -12.55 -0.11 -13.03
C ILE A 452 -12.04 -1.05 -14.13
N PHE A 453 -12.89 -1.49 -15.06
CA PHE A 453 -12.50 -2.42 -16.12
C PHE A 453 -11.43 -1.84 -17.05
N ASP A 454 -11.51 -0.55 -17.40
CA ASP A 454 -10.46 0.08 -18.21
C ASP A 454 -9.10 0.08 -17.52
N ARG A 455 -9.08 0.19 -16.19
CA ARG A 455 -7.85 0.07 -15.41
C ARG A 455 -7.27 -1.33 -15.51
N ILE A 456 -8.09 -2.36 -15.31
CA ILE A 456 -7.67 -3.77 -15.41
C ILE A 456 -7.15 -4.06 -16.82
N ASN A 457 -7.87 -3.63 -17.85
CA ASN A 457 -7.47 -3.81 -19.25
C ASN A 457 -6.13 -3.15 -19.57
N LYS A 458 -5.89 -1.93 -19.07
CA LYS A 458 -4.58 -1.25 -19.22
C LYS A 458 -3.44 -2.04 -18.59
N VAL A 459 -3.69 -2.63 -17.43
CA VAL A 459 -2.65 -3.43 -16.75
C VAL A 459 -2.40 -4.73 -17.50
N LEU A 460 -3.45 -5.43 -17.93
CA LEU A 460 -3.29 -6.64 -18.74
C LEU A 460 -2.51 -6.35 -20.03
N ALA A 461 -2.81 -5.24 -20.71
CA ALA A 461 -2.06 -4.78 -21.87
C ALA A 461 -0.58 -4.51 -21.53
N THR A 462 -0.32 -3.82 -20.42
CA THR A 462 1.06 -3.56 -19.93
C THR A 462 1.80 -4.86 -19.62
N MET A 463 1.13 -5.82 -18.97
CA MET A 463 1.72 -7.12 -18.65
C MET A 463 2.09 -7.89 -19.91
N GLN A 464 1.23 -7.87 -20.93
CA GLN A 464 1.49 -8.51 -22.22
C GLN A 464 2.65 -7.82 -22.95
N GLU A 465 2.62 -6.49 -23.06
CA GLU A 465 3.64 -5.70 -23.75
C GLU A 465 5.03 -5.88 -23.13
N LYS A 466 5.11 -5.97 -21.79
CA LYS A 466 6.38 -6.01 -21.06
C LYS A 466 6.84 -7.42 -20.68
N SER A 467 6.18 -8.45 -21.22
CA SER A 467 6.46 -9.86 -20.92
C SER A 467 6.51 -10.13 -19.41
N ILE A 468 5.48 -9.68 -18.71
CA ILE A 468 5.33 -9.88 -17.27
C ILE A 468 4.67 -11.24 -17.03
N HIS A 469 5.22 -12.01 -16.09
CA HIS A 469 4.81 -13.39 -15.77
C HIS A 469 3.70 -13.47 -14.73
N GLY A 470 3.58 -12.47 -13.85
CA GLY A 470 2.57 -12.44 -12.80
C GLY A 470 2.35 -11.03 -12.23
N ALA A 471 1.27 -10.85 -11.47
CA ALA A 471 0.96 -9.61 -10.79
C ALA A 471 0.72 -9.85 -9.30
N ILE A 472 1.12 -8.88 -8.47
CA ILE A 472 0.86 -8.83 -7.04
C ILE A 472 -0.10 -7.68 -6.78
N TYR A 473 -1.27 -8.00 -6.24
CA TYR A 473 -2.25 -7.03 -5.76
C TYR A 473 -1.93 -6.57 -4.33
N HIS A 474 -1.46 -5.33 -4.19
CA HIS A 474 -1.17 -4.70 -2.93
C HIS A 474 -2.35 -3.84 -2.46
N THR A 475 -2.94 -4.22 -1.32
CA THR A 475 -4.02 -3.47 -0.69
C THR A 475 -3.70 -3.16 0.77
N LEU A 476 -3.84 -1.90 1.17
CA LEU A 476 -3.86 -1.55 2.57
C LEU A 476 -5.09 -2.17 3.22
N LYS A 477 -4.90 -2.68 4.43
CA LYS A 477 -6.00 -3.14 5.27
C LYS A 477 -7.05 -2.03 5.40
N PHE A 478 -8.32 -2.37 5.22
CA PHE A 478 -9.46 -1.42 5.25
C PHE A 478 -9.45 -0.37 4.13
N CYS A 479 -8.84 -0.68 2.98
CA CYS A 479 -9.00 0.11 1.78
C CYS A 479 -10.17 -0.42 0.95
N ASP A 480 -11.40 0.00 1.26
CA ASP A 480 -12.63 -0.58 0.68
C ASP A 480 -12.63 -0.58 -0.85
N HIS A 481 -12.20 0.52 -1.48
CA HIS A 481 -12.15 0.60 -2.93
C HIS A 481 -11.15 -0.39 -3.56
N ASN A 482 -9.96 -0.58 -2.98
CA ASN A 482 -9.00 -1.55 -3.51
C ASN A 482 -9.29 -3.00 -3.07
N LEU A 483 -10.20 -3.22 -2.11
CA LEU A 483 -10.67 -4.57 -1.76
C LEU A 483 -11.79 -5.05 -2.67
N LEU A 484 -12.46 -4.13 -3.38
CA LEU A 484 -13.58 -4.39 -4.29
C LEU A 484 -13.19 -4.23 -5.78
N ASP A 485 -11.95 -3.81 -6.03
CA ASP A 485 -11.33 -3.66 -7.35
C ASP A 485 -10.72 -4.97 -7.81
#